data_AF-A0AAJ6DB39-F1
#
_entry.id   AF-A0AAJ6DB39-F1
#
_cell.length_a   1.000
_cell.length_b   1.000
_cell.length_c   1.000
_cell.angle_alpha   90.00
_cell.angle_beta   90.00
_cell.angle_gamma   90.00
#
_symmetry.space_group_name_H-M   'P 1'
#
loop_
_entity.id
_entity.type
_entity.pdbx_description
1 polymer ?
#
loop_
_entity_poly.entity_id
_entity_poly.type
_entity_poly.pdbx_seq_one_letter_code
_entity_poly.pdbx_strand_id
1 'polypeptide(L)'
;MSLKKVTLASLILLGLTACGSSGGGSSDSTVNQNTSQTAEQQAQADKLAAEKAEKERLAKEAERLAAEQAEKERLAKEEAERLAAEQAEKERLAKEEAERLAAEQAEKERLAKEEAERLAAEQAEKERLAKEEAERLAAEQAGKERLAKEAERLAAEQAEKERLAKEAERLAAEQAEKERLAKEAERLAAEQAEKDRLAKEEAERLAAEEKARQEKLASLVAIAKEAGLTDSQAMQVAKNNMTSSEDQFIQAIETFKIDSAKGFSSNTYRQGFNHLNYSASSSASNRCVNSVCTSWSGTTTTGKTLYNQKYSVVSGDYSARQGLLNGSWIDESSFSNIQIKGLKTQENAVPNEGSAIYLGKAFKGQTAGELTYNVNFATRIGSGSISGLPVGQVTLGEANINGTALSGEATAGYGGGYSLEFFGPKAEEVGGTMYLGADDMYGLSGTRGEIQK
;
A
#
# COMPACT_ATOMS: atom_id res chain seq x y z
N MET A 1 -79.15 70.77 18.19
CA MET A 1 -77.90 70.95 18.97
C MET A 1 -76.72 70.74 18.01
N SER A 2 -75.55 71.38 18.08
CA SER A 2 -75.06 72.48 18.94
C SER A 2 -73.93 73.23 18.21
N LEU A 3 -73.96 74.57 18.28
CA LEU A 3 -72.88 75.56 18.51
C LEU A 3 -71.42 75.03 18.57
N LYS A 4 -70.37 75.77 18.15
CA LYS A 4 -70.01 77.18 18.50
C LYS A 4 -69.24 77.89 17.34
N LYS A 5 -69.44 79.21 17.11
CA LYS A 5 -68.59 80.42 17.45
C LYS A 5 -67.19 80.42 16.78
N VAL A 6 -66.59 81.54 16.32
CA VAL A 6 -66.15 82.81 16.99
C VAL A 6 -65.83 83.83 15.86
N THR A 7 -66.54 84.97 15.69
CA THR A 7 -66.18 86.40 15.99
C THR A 7 -64.82 86.95 15.46
N LEU A 8 -64.59 88.23 15.11
CA LEU A 8 -65.22 89.52 15.53
C LEU A 8 -64.94 90.71 14.55
N ALA A 9 -65.79 91.77 14.57
CA ALA A 9 -65.55 93.20 14.19
C ALA A 9 -65.22 93.59 12.71
N SER A 10 -65.64 94.71 12.09
CA SER A 10 -66.52 95.91 12.34
C SER A 10 -66.48 96.81 11.06
N LEU A 11 -67.20 97.92 10.72
CA LEU A 11 -68.34 98.83 11.10
C LEU A 11 -68.59 99.74 9.80
N ILE A 12 -69.49 100.72 9.54
CA ILE A 12 -70.73 101.40 10.05
C ILE A 12 -71.28 102.39 8.95
N LEU A 13 -72.41 103.13 9.17
CA LEU A 13 -72.92 104.35 8.44
C LEU A 13 -73.50 104.15 6.99
N LEU A 14 -74.36 104.99 6.36
CA LEU A 14 -75.37 106.01 6.82
C LEU A 14 -76.39 106.40 5.68
N GLY A 15 -77.71 106.48 5.97
CA GLY A 15 -78.69 107.45 5.39
C GLY A 15 -79.23 107.25 3.94
N LEU A 16 -80.08 108.13 3.37
CA LEU A 16 -80.98 109.18 3.95
C LEU A 16 -81.95 109.81 2.88
N THR A 17 -83.26 109.98 3.18
CA THR A 17 -84.27 110.91 2.53
C THR A 17 -84.59 110.74 1.01
N ALA A 18 -85.66 111.28 0.38
CA ALA A 18 -87.04 111.73 0.73
C ALA A 18 -87.89 111.92 -0.57
N CYS A 19 -89.25 112.08 -0.51
CA CYS A 19 -90.12 112.29 -1.71
C CYS A 19 -91.55 112.83 -1.39
N GLY A 20 -92.29 113.34 -2.41
CA GLY A 20 -93.75 113.64 -2.41
C GLY A 20 -94.15 115.11 -2.70
N SER A 21 -95.42 115.49 -3.02
CA SER A 21 -96.62 114.73 -3.49
C SER A 21 -97.78 115.70 -3.88
N SER A 22 -98.91 115.18 -4.44
CA SER A 22 -100.23 115.84 -4.71
C SER A 22 -100.31 116.93 -5.83
N GLY A 23 -101.46 117.37 -6.36
CA GLY A 23 -102.89 116.97 -6.20
C GLY A 23 -103.89 117.98 -6.84
N GLY A 24 -105.20 117.66 -6.99
CA GLY A 24 -106.25 118.60 -7.48
C GLY A 24 -107.67 118.00 -7.64
N GLY A 25 -108.72 118.85 -7.70
CA GLY A 25 -110.15 118.45 -7.91
C GLY A 25 -111.18 119.51 -7.45
N SER A 26 -112.42 119.46 -7.96
CA SER A 26 -113.48 120.50 -7.82
C SER A 26 -114.90 119.86 -7.77
N SER A 27 -116.08 120.52 -7.72
CA SER A 27 -116.53 121.94 -7.81
C SER A 27 -118.02 122.06 -7.39
N ASP A 28 -118.54 123.30 -7.21
CA ASP A 28 -119.98 123.68 -7.26
C ASP A 28 -120.83 123.23 -6.02
N SER A 29 -122.12 123.54 -5.77
CA SER A 29 -123.24 124.12 -6.56
C SER A 29 -124.28 124.92 -5.74
N THR A 30 -125.23 125.58 -6.45
CA THR A 30 -126.67 125.78 -6.07
C THR A 30 -127.05 126.85 -5.01
N VAL A 31 -128.18 127.60 -5.07
CA VAL A 31 -129.05 128.17 -6.16
C VAL A 31 -130.07 129.15 -5.53
N ASN A 32 -130.91 129.85 -6.34
CA ASN A 32 -132.14 130.60 -5.95
C ASN A 32 -131.91 131.98 -5.23
N GLN A 33 -132.89 132.91 -5.08
CA GLN A 33 -134.30 133.06 -5.50
C GLN A 33 -134.67 134.59 -5.56
N ASN A 34 -135.89 134.96 -6.02
CA ASN A 34 -136.58 136.26 -5.79
C ASN A 34 -135.97 137.51 -6.50
N THR A 35 -136.53 138.74 -6.63
CA THR A 35 -137.88 139.42 -6.61
C THR A 35 -137.63 140.89 -7.04
N SER A 36 -138.53 141.75 -7.53
CA SER A 36 -139.89 141.72 -8.13
C SER A 36 -140.28 143.18 -8.56
N GLN A 37 -141.50 143.42 -9.10
CA GLN A 37 -142.07 144.76 -9.46
C GLN A 37 -141.37 145.50 -10.65
N THR A 38 -142.05 146.24 -11.55
CA THR A 38 -143.50 146.36 -11.91
C THR A 38 -143.71 146.91 -13.34
N ALA A 39 -144.85 146.55 -13.95
CA ALA A 39 -145.76 147.36 -14.80
C ALA A 39 -145.31 148.02 -16.15
N GLU A 40 -146.34 148.38 -16.92
CA GLU A 40 -146.31 148.91 -18.29
C GLU A 40 -146.39 150.46 -18.33
N GLN A 41 -145.69 151.11 -19.27
CA GLN A 41 -146.16 152.26 -20.08
C GLN A 41 -145.07 152.71 -21.08
N GLN A 42 -145.43 153.60 -22.02
CA GLN A 42 -144.58 154.15 -23.10
C GLN A 42 -144.06 153.12 -24.12
N ALA A 43 -144.84 152.67 -25.10
CA ALA A 43 -145.35 153.41 -26.27
C ALA A 43 -144.30 153.81 -27.33
N GLN A 44 -144.06 152.90 -28.28
CA GLN A 44 -144.32 153.11 -29.73
C GLN A 44 -143.54 154.17 -30.55
N ALA A 45 -142.59 154.93 -29.99
CA ALA A 45 -141.89 156.01 -30.71
C ALA A 45 -141.05 155.54 -31.93
N ASP A 46 -139.93 154.84 -31.73
CA ASP A 46 -138.93 154.57 -32.79
C ASP A 46 -139.22 153.31 -33.62
N LYS A 47 -140.43 153.27 -34.18
CA LYS A 47 -141.00 152.17 -34.99
C LYS A 47 -140.16 151.71 -36.21
N LEU A 48 -139.23 152.53 -36.72
CA LEU A 48 -139.03 152.59 -38.19
C LEU A 48 -137.59 152.64 -38.75
N ALA A 49 -136.53 152.54 -37.93
CA ALA A 49 -135.15 152.81 -38.40
C ALA A 49 -134.26 151.58 -38.67
N ALA A 50 -134.33 150.53 -37.83
CA ALA A 50 -133.30 149.47 -37.79
C ALA A 50 -133.57 148.21 -38.64
N GLU A 51 -134.80 148.04 -39.17
CA GLU A 51 -135.27 146.81 -39.84
C GLU A 51 -134.49 146.40 -41.12
N LYS A 52 -133.54 147.24 -41.57
CA LYS A 52 -132.92 147.14 -42.89
C LYS A 52 -131.39 146.99 -42.92
N ALA A 53 -130.71 147.01 -41.76
CA ALA A 53 -129.24 147.01 -41.71
C ALA A 53 -128.62 145.64 -41.36
N GLU A 54 -128.95 145.04 -40.22
CA GLU A 54 -128.25 143.84 -39.74
C GLU A 54 -128.51 142.58 -40.57
N LYS A 55 -129.59 142.59 -41.35
CA LYS A 55 -129.96 141.57 -42.34
C LYS A 55 -128.89 141.35 -43.43
N GLU A 56 -127.96 142.28 -43.60
CA GLU A 56 -126.84 142.17 -44.55
C GLU A 56 -125.58 141.50 -43.96
N ARG A 57 -125.37 141.54 -42.62
CA ARG A 57 -124.10 141.10 -42.02
C ARG A 57 -124.13 139.66 -41.51
N LEU A 58 -125.16 139.25 -40.75
CA LEU A 58 -125.19 137.94 -40.10
C LEU A 58 -125.38 136.77 -41.08
N ALA A 59 -126.08 136.99 -42.20
CA ALA A 59 -126.21 135.98 -43.26
C ALA A 59 -124.86 135.59 -43.90
N LYS A 60 -123.86 136.48 -43.86
CA LYS A 60 -122.50 136.23 -44.37
C LYS A 60 -121.63 135.39 -43.44
N GLU A 61 -122.07 135.14 -42.20
CA GLU A 61 -121.38 134.23 -41.27
C GLU A 61 -121.81 132.75 -41.46
N ALA A 62 -122.86 132.50 -42.25
CA ALA A 62 -123.39 131.16 -42.53
C ALA A 62 -122.47 130.28 -43.41
N GLU A 63 -121.46 130.85 -44.07
CA GLU A 63 -120.61 130.12 -45.02
C GLU A 63 -119.35 129.51 -44.37
N ARG A 64 -118.82 130.12 -43.30
CA ARG A 64 -117.54 129.69 -42.69
C ARG A 64 -117.68 128.50 -41.75
N LEU A 65 -118.73 128.46 -40.93
CA LEU A 65 -118.88 127.44 -39.87
C LEU A 65 -119.18 126.04 -40.42
N ALA A 66 -119.84 125.94 -41.58
CA ALA A 66 -120.13 124.65 -42.22
C ALA A 66 -118.87 123.95 -42.78
N ALA A 67 -117.86 124.73 -43.20
CA ALA A 67 -116.61 124.17 -43.75
C ALA A 67 -115.72 123.54 -42.66
N GLU A 68 -115.66 124.14 -41.46
CA GLU A 68 -114.76 123.68 -40.39
C GLU A 68 -115.19 122.35 -39.76
N GLN A 69 -116.50 122.06 -39.69
CA GLN A 69 -117.00 120.82 -39.09
C GLN A 69 -116.73 119.59 -39.96
N ALA A 70 -116.78 119.72 -41.29
CA ALA A 70 -116.51 118.62 -42.22
C ALA A 70 -115.05 118.12 -42.19
N GLU A 71 -114.08 119.01 -41.90
CA GLU A 71 -112.67 118.60 -41.80
C GLU A 71 -112.38 117.76 -40.54
N LYS A 72 -113.06 118.05 -39.42
CA LYS A 72 -112.95 117.27 -38.17
C LYS A 72 -113.43 115.82 -38.33
N GLU A 73 -114.45 115.59 -39.15
CA GLU A 73 -114.97 114.23 -39.42
C GLU A 73 -113.98 113.36 -40.21
N ARG A 74 -113.14 113.97 -41.07
CA ARG A 74 -112.09 113.26 -41.81
C ARG A 74 -110.96 112.77 -40.89
N LEU A 75 -110.44 113.65 -40.04
CA LEU A 75 -109.31 113.34 -39.14
C LEU A 75 -109.64 112.25 -38.11
N ALA A 76 -110.88 112.24 -37.59
CA ALA A 76 -111.33 111.25 -36.63
C ALA A 76 -111.31 109.80 -37.17
N LYS A 77 -111.42 109.62 -38.49
CA LYS A 77 -111.44 108.30 -39.13
C LYS A 77 -110.04 107.71 -39.32
N GLU A 78 -109.05 108.54 -39.63
CA GLU A 78 -107.66 108.13 -39.90
C GLU A 78 -106.93 107.68 -38.62
N GLU A 79 -107.27 108.24 -37.46
CA GLU A 79 -106.70 107.84 -36.17
C GLU A 79 -107.23 106.48 -35.67
N ALA A 80 -108.50 106.15 -35.95
CA ALA A 80 -109.10 104.90 -35.53
C ALA A 80 -108.47 103.66 -36.21
N GLU A 81 -108.09 103.80 -37.49
CA GLU A 81 -107.50 102.70 -38.28
C GLU A 81 -106.06 102.38 -37.84
N ARG A 82 -105.31 103.41 -37.38
CA ARG A 82 -103.94 103.26 -36.85
C ARG A 82 -103.89 102.42 -35.57
N LEU A 83 -104.87 102.56 -34.69
CA LEU A 83 -104.93 101.84 -33.40
C LEU A 83 -105.21 100.34 -33.56
N ALA A 84 -105.95 99.94 -34.59
CA ALA A 84 -106.24 98.53 -34.87
C ALA A 84 -104.98 97.73 -35.29
N ALA A 85 -104.07 98.37 -36.03
CA ALA A 85 -102.83 97.74 -36.48
C ALA A 85 -101.85 97.45 -35.32
N GLU A 86 -101.71 98.37 -34.35
CA GLU A 86 -100.77 98.24 -33.24
C GLU A 86 -101.11 97.07 -32.30
N GLN A 87 -102.41 96.77 -32.11
CA GLN A 87 -102.84 95.67 -31.25
C GLN A 87 -102.50 94.30 -31.85
N ALA A 88 -102.66 94.12 -33.17
CA ALA A 88 -102.37 92.86 -33.86
C ALA A 88 -100.88 92.47 -33.81
N GLU A 89 -99.95 93.43 -33.81
CA GLU A 89 -98.52 93.15 -33.73
C GLU A 89 -98.09 92.66 -32.34
N LYS A 90 -98.67 93.22 -31.27
CA LYS A 90 -98.37 92.82 -29.88
C LYS A 90 -98.80 91.37 -29.58
N GLU A 91 -99.92 90.91 -30.14
CA GLU A 91 -100.38 89.53 -29.95
C GLU A 91 -99.47 88.50 -30.64
N ARG A 92 -98.93 88.84 -31.83
CA ARG A 92 -97.95 88.00 -32.55
C ARG A 92 -96.68 87.75 -31.73
N LEU A 93 -96.07 88.82 -31.21
CA LEU A 93 -94.81 88.77 -30.47
C LEU A 93 -94.93 87.94 -29.18
N ALA A 94 -96.05 88.04 -28.46
CA ALA A 94 -96.29 87.27 -27.24
C ALA A 94 -96.34 85.75 -27.46
N LYS A 95 -96.76 85.31 -28.65
CA LYS A 95 -96.87 83.88 -28.99
C LYS A 95 -95.53 83.27 -29.38
N GLU A 96 -94.72 84.00 -30.15
CA GLU A 96 -93.40 83.56 -30.64
C GLU A 96 -92.38 83.35 -29.49
N GLU A 97 -92.45 84.17 -28.44
CA GLU A 97 -91.60 84.02 -27.25
C GLU A 97 -91.94 82.78 -26.40
N ALA A 98 -93.23 82.45 -26.28
CA ALA A 98 -93.69 81.27 -25.53
C ALA A 98 -93.23 79.96 -26.18
N GLU A 99 -93.26 79.88 -27.52
CA GLU A 99 -92.85 78.69 -28.28
C GLU A 99 -91.33 78.46 -28.22
N ARG A 100 -90.54 79.53 -28.24
CA ARG A 100 -89.07 79.49 -28.08
C ARG A 100 -88.63 78.89 -26.74
N LEU A 101 -89.29 79.26 -25.64
CA LEU A 101 -88.97 78.78 -24.29
C LEU A 101 -89.29 77.29 -24.10
N ALA A 102 -90.34 76.78 -24.73
CA ALA A 102 -90.71 75.37 -24.67
C ALA A 102 -89.67 74.47 -25.38
N ALA A 103 -89.14 74.92 -26.52
CA ALA A 103 -88.13 74.17 -27.28
C ALA A 103 -86.80 74.01 -26.52
N GLU A 104 -86.32 75.08 -25.87
CA GLU A 104 -85.03 75.07 -25.15
C GLU A 104 -85.03 74.11 -23.94
N GLN A 105 -86.17 73.95 -23.26
CA GLN A 105 -86.30 73.02 -22.14
C GLN A 105 -86.24 71.55 -22.60
N ALA A 106 -86.93 71.22 -23.71
CA ALA A 106 -86.95 69.87 -24.25
C ALA A 106 -85.57 69.38 -24.73
N GLU A 107 -84.74 70.28 -25.30
CA GLU A 107 -83.38 69.92 -25.73
C GLU A 107 -82.44 69.64 -24.54
N LYS A 108 -82.53 70.45 -23.47
CA LYS A 108 -81.74 70.25 -22.25
C LYS A 108 -82.05 68.93 -21.54
N GLU A 109 -83.32 68.52 -21.50
CA GLU A 109 -83.71 67.24 -20.90
C GLU A 109 -83.19 66.03 -21.71
N ARG A 110 -83.21 66.12 -23.05
CA ARG A 110 -82.67 65.07 -23.93
C ARG A 110 -81.17 64.85 -23.70
N LEU A 111 -80.38 65.92 -23.68
CA LEU A 111 -78.92 65.84 -23.51
C LEU A 111 -78.52 65.27 -22.15
N ALA A 112 -79.20 65.66 -21.07
CA ALA A 112 -78.94 65.15 -19.72
C ALA A 112 -79.16 63.63 -19.60
N LYS A 113 -80.15 63.09 -20.32
CA LYS A 113 -80.45 61.65 -20.33
C LYS A 113 -79.41 60.84 -21.11
N GLU A 114 -79.01 61.34 -22.28
CA GLU A 114 -78.03 60.70 -23.18
C GLU A 114 -76.64 60.59 -22.52
N GLU A 115 -76.24 61.58 -21.73
CA GLU A 115 -74.97 61.55 -20.99
C GLU A 115 -74.99 60.57 -19.79
N ALA A 116 -76.11 60.48 -19.06
CA ALA A 116 -76.26 59.55 -17.95
C ALA A 116 -76.19 58.07 -18.41
N GLU A 117 -76.79 57.75 -19.56
CA GLU A 117 -76.81 56.40 -20.12
C GLU A 117 -75.40 55.97 -20.60
N ARG A 118 -74.63 56.90 -21.19
CA ARG A 118 -73.23 56.69 -21.60
C ARG A 118 -72.32 56.36 -20.41
N LEU A 119 -72.46 57.08 -19.30
CA LEU A 119 -71.65 56.87 -18.09
C LEU A 119 -71.95 55.52 -17.41
N ALA A 120 -73.21 55.08 -17.41
CA ALA A 120 -73.59 53.78 -16.85
C ALA A 120 -72.98 52.61 -17.64
N ALA A 121 -72.96 52.69 -18.98
CA ALA A 121 -72.36 51.68 -19.84
C ALA A 121 -70.83 51.54 -19.62
N GLU A 122 -70.11 52.66 -19.51
CA GLU A 122 -68.65 52.65 -19.32
C GLU A 122 -68.24 52.01 -17.98
N GLN A 123 -69.02 52.21 -16.91
CA GLN A 123 -68.76 51.59 -15.61
C GLN A 123 -68.97 50.07 -15.64
N ALA A 124 -70.05 49.60 -16.28
CA ALA A 124 -70.34 48.17 -16.40
C ALA A 124 -69.28 47.39 -17.20
N GLU A 125 -68.71 47.99 -18.25
CA GLU A 125 -67.63 47.37 -19.01
C GLU A 125 -66.33 47.27 -18.21
N LYS A 126 -65.98 48.33 -17.45
CA LYS A 126 -64.80 48.33 -16.56
C LYS A 126 -64.89 47.28 -15.46
N GLU A 127 -66.07 47.09 -14.86
CA GLU A 127 -66.28 46.06 -13.83
C GLU A 127 -66.12 44.64 -14.39
N ARG A 128 -66.66 44.36 -15.59
CA ARG A 128 -66.51 43.06 -16.27
C ARG A 128 -65.03 42.73 -16.51
N LEU A 129 -64.27 43.68 -17.07
CA LEU A 129 -62.85 43.48 -17.40
C LEU A 129 -61.99 43.24 -16.15
N ALA A 130 -62.23 44.00 -15.07
CA ALA A 130 -61.52 43.82 -13.81
C ALA A 130 -61.76 42.43 -13.19
N LYS A 131 -62.99 41.91 -13.30
CA LYS A 131 -63.33 40.57 -12.81
C LYS A 131 -62.65 39.46 -13.62
N GLU A 132 -62.69 39.55 -14.95
CA GLU A 132 -62.07 38.57 -15.86
C GLU A 132 -60.55 38.49 -15.67
N GLU A 133 -59.88 39.63 -15.46
CA GLU A 133 -58.45 39.68 -15.19
C GLU A 133 -58.08 39.07 -13.83
N ALA A 134 -58.87 39.33 -12.78
CA ALA A 134 -58.67 38.74 -11.46
C ALA A 134 -58.82 37.20 -11.48
N GLU A 135 -59.83 36.69 -12.19
CA GLU A 135 -60.09 35.25 -12.34
C GLU A 135 -58.98 34.55 -13.14
N ARG A 136 -58.48 35.19 -14.21
CA ARG A 136 -57.33 34.72 -14.99
C ARG A 136 -56.04 34.62 -14.15
N LEU A 137 -55.74 35.64 -13.35
CA LEU A 137 -54.54 35.68 -12.48
C LEU A 137 -54.60 34.61 -11.38
N ALA A 138 -55.76 34.40 -10.76
CA ALA A 138 -55.95 33.35 -9.76
C ALA A 138 -55.73 31.94 -10.34
N ALA A 139 -56.26 31.67 -11.53
CA ALA A 139 -56.06 30.40 -12.23
C ALA A 139 -54.58 30.16 -12.60
N GLU A 140 -53.86 31.19 -13.05
CA GLU A 140 -52.44 31.08 -13.40
C GLU A 140 -51.56 30.78 -12.17
N GLN A 141 -51.83 31.43 -11.03
CA GLN A 141 -51.11 31.18 -9.77
C GLN A 141 -51.34 29.76 -9.26
N ALA A 142 -52.60 29.28 -9.26
CA ALA A 142 -52.92 27.91 -8.87
C ALA A 142 -52.26 26.85 -9.79
N GLY A 143 -52.14 27.14 -11.09
CA GLY A 143 -51.39 26.32 -12.04
C GLY A 143 -49.90 26.25 -11.72
N LYS A 144 -49.27 27.42 -11.46
CA LYS A 144 -47.84 27.51 -11.09
C LYS A 144 -47.52 26.80 -9.78
N GLU A 145 -48.37 26.92 -8.76
CA GLU A 145 -48.16 26.25 -7.47
C GLU A 145 -48.24 24.72 -7.58
N ARG A 146 -49.19 24.20 -8.37
CA ARG A 146 -49.28 22.75 -8.65
C ARG A 146 -48.04 22.23 -9.37
N LEU A 147 -47.56 22.93 -10.40
CA LEU A 147 -46.37 22.54 -11.15
C LEU A 147 -45.11 22.57 -10.26
N ALA A 148 -44.98 23.55 -9.36
CA ALA A 148 -43.87 23.61 -8.41
C ALA A 148 -43.86 22.38 -7.46
N LYS A 149 -45.01 22.05 -6.85
CA LYS A 149 -45.15 20.90 -5.94
C LYS A 149 -44.95 19.55 -6.66
N GLU A 150 -45.36 19.45 -7.92
CA GLU A 150 -45.14 18.25 -8.72
C GLU A 150 -43.66 18.08 -9.11
N ALA A 151 -42.96 19.16 -9.47
CA ALA A 151 -41.52 19.15 -9.72
C ALA A 151 -40.71 18.83 -8.45
N GLU A 152 -41.08 19.40 -7.29
CA GLU A 152 -40.47 19.10 -5.99
C GLU A 152 -40.61 17.62 -5.63
N ARG A 153 -41.81 17.05 -5.77
CA ARG A 153 -42.06 15.62 -5.55
C ARG A 153 -41.20 14.74 -6.48
N LEU A 154 -41.11 15.07 -7.76
CA LEU A 154 -40.32 14.30 -8.73
C LEU A 154 -38.82 14.38 -8.42
N ALA A 155 -38.31 15.55 -8.01
CA ALA A 155 -36.92 15.71 -7.58
C ALA A 155 -36.62 14.91 -6.30
N ALA A 156 -37.54 14.90 -5.32
CA ALA A 156 -37.41 14.10 -4.12
C ALA A 156 -37.43 12.58 -4.41
N GLU A 157 -38.33 12.12 -5.29
CA GLU A 157 -38.40 10.71 -5.71
C GLU A 157 -37.14 10.27 -6.48
N GLN A 158 -36.58 11.14 -7.32
CA GLN A 158 -35.30 10.90 -8.01
C GLN A 158 -34.13 10.83 -7.03
N ALA A 159 -34.04 11.76 -6.07
CA ALA A 159 -33.00 11.76 -5.04
C ALA A 159 -33.09 10.53 -4.13
N GLU A 160 -34.30 10.07 -3.79
CA GLU A 160 -34.49 8.83 -3.04
C GLU A 160 -34.08 7.59 -3.86
N LYS A 161 -34.45 7.52 -5.14
CA LYS A 161 -34.01 6.45 -6.04
C LYS A 161 -32.48 6.42 -6.20
N GLU A 162 -31.83 7.58 -6.31
CA GLU A 162 -30.37 7.67 -6.38
C GLU A 162 -29.70 7.25 -5.06
N ARG A 163 -30.27 7.64 -3.90
CA ARG A 163 -29.81 7.19 -2.57
C ARG A 163 -29.90 5.68 -2.43
N LEU A 164 -31.04 5.09 -2.82
CA LEU A 164 -31.27 3.64 -2.77
C LEU A 164 -30.36 2.87 -3.74
N ALA A 165 -30.09 3.42 -4.93
CA ALA A 165 -29.14 2.83 -5.88
C ALA A 165 -27.71 2.81 -5.32
N LYS A 166 -27.22 3.93 -4.76
CA LYS A 166 -25.91 4.03 -4.11
C LYS A 166 -25.80 3.16 -2.86
N GLU A 167 -26.89 2.98 -2.12
CA GLU A 167 -26.93 2.08 -0.97
C GLU A 167 -26.86 0.60 -1.39
N ALA A 168 -27.58 0.21 -2.46
CA ALA A 168 -27.49 -1.13 -3.03
C ALA A 168 -26.08 -1.42 -3.61
N GLU A 169 -25.48 -0.45 -4.30
CA GLU A 169 -24.10 -0.52 -4.81
C GLU A 169 -23.09 -0.70 -3.66
N ARG A 170 -23.21 0.11 -2.60
CA ARG A 170 -22.38 -0.01 -1.38
C ARG A 170 -22.51 -1.38 -0.72
N LEU A 171 -23.73 -1.91 -0.59
CA LEU A 171 -23.97 -3.23 0.01
C LEU A 171 -23.40 -4.36 -0.86
N ALA A 172 -23.51 -4.27 -2.18
CA ALA A 172 -22.89 -5.22 -3.11
C ALA A 172 -21.35 -5.17 -3.05
N ALA A 173 -20.76 -3.97 -2.96
CA ALA A 173 -19.32 -3.80 -2.79
C ALA A 173 -18.81 -4.37 -1.44
N GLU A 174 -19.54 -4.13 -0.34
CA GLU A 174 -19.22 -4.67 0.98
C GLU A 174 -19.33 -6.20 1.02
N GLN A 175 -20.31 -6.79 0.33
CA GLN A 175 -20.43 -8.24 0.18
C GLN A 175 -19.28 -8.83 -0.65
N ALA A 176 -18.92 -8.21 -1.78
CA ALA A 176 -17.79 -8.65 -2.61
C ALA A 176 -16.45 -8.52 -1.87
N GLU A 177 -16.26 -7.49 -1.05
CA GLU A 177 -15.09 -7.34 -0.18
C GLU A 177 -15.04 -8.42 0.90
N LYS A 178 -16.16 -8.72 1.57
CA LYS A 178 -16.25 -9.81 2.55
C LYS A 178 -15.95 -11.18 1.92
N GLU A 179 -16.45 -11.44 0.71
CA GLU A 179 -16.14 -12.68 -0.02
C GLU A 179 -14.64 -12.76 -0.41
N ARG A 180 -14.05 -11.64 -0.87
CA ARG A 180 -12.62 -11.55 -1.17
C ARG A 180 -11.75 -11.81 0.06
N LEU A 181 -12.10 -11.21 1.21
CA LEU A 181 -11.41 -11.39 2.48
C LEU A 181 -11.56 -12.82 3.02
N ALA A 182 -12.73 -13.45 2.86
CA ALA A 182 -12.94 -14.85 3.22
C ALA A 182 -12.06 -15.80 2.38
N LYS A 183 -12.01 -15.61 1.06
CA LYS A 183 -11.14 -16.39 0.15
C LYS A 183 -9.65 -16.15 0.40
N GLU A 184 -9.27 -14.94 0.81
CA GLU A 184 -7.90 -14.62 1.20
C GLU A 184 -7.51 -15.29 2.53
N ALA A 185 -8.40 -15.29 3.53
CA ALA A 185 -8.18 -16.01 4.77
C ALA A 185 -8.10 -17.53 4.56
N GLU A 186 -8.95 -18.11 3.70
CA GLU A 186 -8.91 -19.52 3.31
C GLU A 186 -7.58 -19.85 2.61
N ARG A 187 -7.15 -19.02 1.66
CA ARG A 187 -5.85 -19.16 0.97
C ARG A 187 -4.68 -19.12 1.95
N LEU A 188 -4.66 -18.19 2.91
CA LEU A 188 -3.58 -18.07 3.90
C LEU A 188 -3.58 -19.26 4.88
N ALA A 189 -4.75 -19.77 5.25
CA ALA A 189 -4.86 -20.98 6.08
C ALA A 189 -4.35 -22.23 5.32
N ALA A 190 -4.67 -22.36 4.03
CA ALA A 190 -4.16 -23.44 3.19
C ALA A 190 -2.63 -23.34 2.98
N GLU A 191 -2.11 -22.13 2.73
CA GLU A 191 -0.66 -21.88 2.59
C GLU A 191 0.11 -22.20 3.89
N GLN A 192 -0.46 -21.88 5.05
CA GLN A 192 0.14 -22.26 6.34
C GLN A 192 0.09 -23.78 6.57
N ALA A 193 -1.05 -24.42 6.28
CA ALA A 193 -1.17 -25.87 6.40
C ALA A 193 -0.22 -26.64 5.47
N GLU A 194 0.07 -26.11 4.28
CA GLU A 194 1.11 -26.66 3.39
C GLU A 194 2.53 -26.46 3.97
N LYS A 195 2.86 -25.28 4.50
CA LYS A 195 4.15 -25.05 5.16
C LYS A 195 4.36 -25.98 6.36
N ASP A 196 3.33 -26.16 7.18
CA ASP A 196 3.37 -27.06 8.34
C ASP A 196 3.54 -28.52 7.90
N ARG A 197 2.86 -28.93 6.82
CA ARG A 197 3.03 -30.26 6.20
C ARG A 197 4.47 -30.46 5.70
N LEU A 198 5.02 -29.51 4.95
CA LEU A 198 6.38 -29.59 4.39
C LEU A 198 7.45 -29.58 5.49
N ALA A 199 7.31 -28.75 6.52
CA ALA A 199 8.21 -28.72 7.67
C ALA A 199 8.17 -30.04 8.46
N LYS A 200 7.00 -30.66 8.60
CA LYS A 200 6.86 -32.00 9.19
C LYS A 200 7.52 -33.08 8.32
N GLU A 201 7.26 -33.07 7.01
CA GLU A 201 7.83 -34.03 6.04
C GLU A 201 9.37 -33.95 6.00
N GLU A 202 9.94 -32.74 6.09
CA GLU A 202 11.37 -32.51 6.23
C GLU A 202 11.93 -32.99 7.59
N ALA A 203 11.23 -32.74 8.70
CA ALA A 203 11.64 -33.23 10.01
C ALA A 203 11.63 -34.77 10.08
N GLU A 204 10.60 -35.42 9.51
CA GLU A 204 10.52 -36.89 9.42
C GLU A 204 11.62 -37.45 8.50
N ARG A 205 11.93 -36.78 7.38
CA ARG A 205 13.04 -37.14 6.47
C ARG A 205 14.40 -37.07 7.17
N LEU A 206 14.68 -35.98 7.88
CA LEU A 206 15.95 -35.79 8.62
C LEU A 206 16.08 -36.78 9.79
N ALA A 207 14.99 -37.06 10.50
CA ALA A 207 14.98 -38.08 11.56
C ALA A 207 15.22 -39.50 11.00
N ALA A 208 14.68 -39.82 9.83
CA ALA A 208 14.93 -41.08 9.14
C ALA A 208 16.38 -41.20 8.63
N GLU A 209 16.95 -40.12 8.09
CA GLU A 209 18.34 -40.07 7.63
C GLU A 209 19.32 -40.27 8.80
N GLU A 210 19.16 -39.53 9.90
CA GLU A 210 20.03 -39.66 11.08
C GLU A 210 19.86 -41.03 11.76
N LYS A 211 18.64 -41.59 11.79
CA LYS A 211 18.43 -42.98 12.25
C LYS A 211 19.20 -43.98 11.37
N ALA A 212 19.05 -43.90 10.05
CA ALA A 212 19.75 -44.80 9.12
C ALA A 212 21.29 -44.64 9.22
N ARG A 213 21.77 -43.42 9.49
CA ARG A 213 23.17 -43.13 9.76
C ARG A 213 23.65 -43.79 11.06
N GLN A 214 22.86 -43.75 12.13
CA GLN A 214 23.18 -44.41 13.40
C GLN A 214 23.17 -45.94 13.28
N GLU A 215 22.18 -46.51 12.56
CA GLU A 215 22.11 -47.94 12.27
C GLU A 215 23.30 -48.41 11.42
N LYS A 216 23.69 -47.65 10.38
CA LYS A 216 24.91 -47.92 9.60
C LYS A 216 26.17 -47.84 10.46
N LEU A 217 26.31 -46.82 11.30
CA LEU A 217 27.46 -46.67 12.20
C LEU A 217 27.56 -47.84 13.18
N ALA A 218 26.44 -48.27 13.78
CA ALA A 218 26.39 -49.41 14.69
C ALA A 218 26.79 -50.72 13.99
N SER A 219 26.32 -50.95 12.75
CA SER A 219 26.70 -52.11 11.93
C SER A 219 28.21 -52.12 11.62
N LEU A 220 28.76 -51.00 11.15
CA LEU A 220 30.20 -50.88 10.88
C LEU A 220 31.04 -51.09 12.15
N VAL A 221 30.61 -50.57 13.32
CA VAL A 221 31.27 -50.82 14.61
C VAL A 221 31.21 -52.30 15.00
N ALA A 222 30.10 -53.00 14.76
CA ALA A 222 29.97 -54.43 15.03
C ALA A 222 30.95 -55.26 14.19
N ILE A 223 31.00 -55.03 12.87
CA ILE A 223 31.94 -55.69 11.95
C ILE A 223 33.40 -55.43 12.37
N ALA A 224 33.73 -54.19 12.73
CA ALA A 224 35.08 -53.84 13.20
C ALA A 224 35.45 -54.52 14.54
N LYS A 225 34.49 -54.69 15.45
CA LYS A 225 34.67 -55.46 16.70
C LYS A 225 34.83 -56.94 16.46
N GLU A 226 34.02 -57.54 15.58
CA GLU A 226 34.12 -58.96 15.22
C GLU A 226 35.47 -59.27 14.55
N ALA A 227 35.98 -58.34 13.75
CA ALA A 227 37.35 -58.36 13.24
C ALA A 227 38.45 -58.18 14.33
N GLY A 228 38.10 -57.97 15.60
CA GLY A 228 39.04 -57.89 16.72
C GLY A 228 39.58 -56.50 17.06
N LEU A 229 38.93 -55.41 16.63
CA LEU A 229 39.26 -54.05 17.12
C LEU A 229 38.56 -53.75 18.46
N THR A 230 39.23 -53.03 19.35
CA THR A 230 38.61 -52.52 20.59
C THR A 230 37.53 -51.48 20.29
N ASP A 231 36.58 -51.27 21.22
CA ASP A 231 35.50 -50.28 21.12
C ASP A 231 35.92 -48.92 20.55
N SER A 232 37.03 -48.34 21.05
CA SER A 232 37.53 -47.06 20.59
C SER A 232 38.05 -47.11 19.15
N GLN A 233 38.75 -48.19 18.79
CA GLN A 233 39.31 -48.39 17.45
C GLN A 233 38.21 -48.68 16.43
N ALA A 234 37.26 -49.55 16.77
CA ALA A 234 36.09 -49.85 15.95
C ALA A 234 35.26 -48.60 15.67
N MET A 235 35.01 -47.77 16.69
CA MET A 235 34.33 -46.48 16.55
C MET A 235 35.09 -45.49 15.66
N GLN A 236 36.43 -45.46 15.73
CA GLN A 236 37.26 -44.60 14.88
C GLN A 236 37.24 -45.05 13.41
N VAL A 237 37.45 -46.34 13.14
CA VAL A 237 37.48 -46.88 11.77
C VAL A 237 36.10 -46.79 11.11
N ALA A 238 35.02 -47.08 11.85
CA ALA A 238 33.65 -46.95 11.35
C ALA A 238 33.28 -45.50 10.99
N LYS A 239 33.56 -44.52 11.86
CA LYS A 239 33.30 -43.09 11.58
C LYS A 239 34.03 -42.60 10.34
N ASN A 240 35.28 -43.02 10.15
CA ASN A 240 36.10 -42.62 9.00
C ASN A 240 35.67 -43.27 7.67
N ASN A 241 34.78 -44.27 7.70
CA ASN A 241 34.38 -45.06 6.52
C ASN A 241 32.86 -45.09 6.29
N MET A 242 32.11 -44.13 6.83
CA MET A 242 30.65 -44.06 6.69
C MET A 242 30.15 -44.02 5.22
N THR A 243 31.01 -43.63 4.27
CA THR A 243 30.73 -43.57 2.82
C THR A 243 31.42 -44.65 1.99
N SER A 244 32.27 -45.49 2.61
CA SER A 244 33.05 -46.53 1.92
C SER A 244 32.17 -47.72 1.49
N SER A 245 32.64 -48.50 0.51
CA SER A 245 32.10 -49.84 0.24
C SER A 245 32.50 -50.84 1.34
N GLU A 246 31.87 -52.01 1.36
CA GLU A 246 32.19 -53.07 2.32
C GLU A 246 33.64 -53.56 2.17
N ASP A 247 34.10 -53.83 0.93
CA ASP A 247 35.50 -54.20 0.64
C ASP A 247 36.48 -53.13 1.13
N GLN A 248 36.18 -51.84 0.88
CA GLN A 248 37.00 -50.72 1.32
C GLN A 248 37.03 -50.61 2.84
N PHE A 249 35.93 -50.91 3.51
CA PHE A 249 35.85 -50.91 4.97
C PHE A 249 36.67 -52.06 5.60
N ILE A 250 36.60 -53.26 5.01
CA ILE A 250 37.43 -54.41 5.41
C ILE A 250 38.92 -54.09 5.24
N GLN A 251 39.31 -53.53 4.08
CA GLN A 251 40.69 -53.06 3.84
C GLN A 251 41.12 -51.96 4.81
N ALA A 252 40.22 -51.06 5.21
CA ALA A 252 40.49 -50.04 6.22
C ALA A 252 40.70 -50.64 7.62
N ILE A 253 39.94 -51.68 7.99
CA ILE A 253 40.15 -52.44 9.23
C ILE A 253 41.52 -53.14 9.24
N GLU A 254 41.90 -53.82 8.15
CA GLU A 254 43.21 -54.45 8.03
C GLU A 254 44.35 -53.45 8.12
N THR A 255 44.26 -52.36 7.35
CA THR A 255 45.25 -51.26 7.36
C THR A 255 45.38 -50.66 8.75
N PHE A 256 44.26 -50.38 9.43
CA PHE A 256 44.28 -49.81 10.78
C PHE A 256 44.93 -50.73 11.82
N LYS A 257 44.74 -52.06 11.73
CA LYS A 257 45.44 -53.03 12.59
C LYS A 257 46.96 -52.98 12.36
N ILE A 258 47.38 -52.99 11.10
CA ILE A 258 48.79 -52.94 10.69
C ILE A 258 49.44 -51.63 11.18
N ASP A 259 48.81 -50.50 10.90
CA ASP A 259 49.27 -49.17 11.29
C ASP A 259 49.38 -49.04 12.83
N SER A 260 48.36 -49.51 13.56
CA SER A 260 48.36 -49.53 15.03
C SER A 260 49.51 -50.39 15.60
N ALA A 261 49.75 -51.56 15.01
CA ALA A 261 50.74 -52.51 15.50
C ALA A 261 52.19 -52.11 15.14
N LYS A 262 52.39 -51.35 14.06
CA LYS A 262 53.67 -50.76 13.66
C LYS A 262 53.96 -49.43 14.38
N GLY A 263 52.91 -48.71 14.77
CA GLY A 263 52.99 -47.43 15.48
C GLY A 263 53.15 -46.20 14.56
N PHE A 264 52.88 -46.36 13.26
CA PHE A 264 52.84 -45.30 12.25
C PHE A 264 51.92 -45.73 11.11
N SER A 265 51.45 -44.80 10.28
CA SER A 265 50.57 -45.17 9.17
C SER A 265 51.34 -45.78 8.00
N SER A 266 50.76 -46.75 7.28
CA SER A 266 51.41 -47.45 6.16
C SER A 266 51.87 -46.51 5.03
N ASN A 267 51.33 -45.29 4.95
CA ASN A 267 51.76 -44.24 4.01
C ASN A 267 52.93 -43.35 4.53
N THR A 268 53.34 -43.47 5.80
CA THR A 268 54.40 -42.64 6.41
C THR A 268 55.80 -43.01 5.92
N TYR A 269 56.05 -44.29 5.64
CA TYR A 269 57.34 -44.80 5.18
C TYR A 269 57.16 -45.73 3.97
N ARG A 270 58.11 -45.70 3.03
CA ARG A 270 58.08 -46.59 1.86
C ARG A 270 58.35 -48.03 2.28
N GLN A 271 57.91 -49.00 1.50
CA GLN A 271 58.32 -50.40 1.68
C GLN A 271 59.84 -50.53 1.43
N GLY A 272 60.53 -51.37 2.23
CA GLY A 272 61.98 -51.49 2.24
C GLY A 272 62.69 -50.45 3.12
N PHE A 273 63.90 -50.05 2.73
CA PHE A 273 64.75 -49.14 3.50
C PHE A 273 64.25 -47.70 3.53
N ASN A 274 64.25 -47.11 4.72
CA ASN A 274 64.09 -45.68 4.94
C ASN A 274 65.21 -45.21 5.89
N HIS A 275 65.98 -44.20 5.48
CA HIS A 275 67.02 -43.57 6.28
C HIS A 275 66.56 -42.17 6.69
N LEU A 276 66.45 -41.92 7.99
CA LEU A 276 65.80 -40.75 8.56
C LEU A 276 66.79 -39.93 9.37
N ASN A 277 66.70 -38.60 9.25
CA ASN A 277 67.47 -37.63 10.03
C ASN A 277 68.99 -37.91 10.05
N TYR A 278 69.53 -38.41 8.93
CA TYR A 278 70.96 -38.66 8.79
C TYR A 278 71.74 -37.34 8.76
N SER A 279 72.65 -37.17 9.69
CA SER A 279 73.54 -36.02 9.82
C SER A 279 74.98 -36.50 10.01
N ALA A 280 75.93 -35.80 9.39
CA ALA A 280 77.36 -36.03 9.56
C ALA A 280 78.02 -34.72 10.00
N SER A 281 78.80 -34.77 11.08
CA SER A 281 79.49 -33.62 11.66
C SER A 281 80.96 -33.93 11.90
N SER A 282 81.82 -33.26 11.15
CA SER A 282 83.27 -33.27 11.36
C SER A 282 83.64 -32.36 12.53
N SER A 283 84.50 -32.84 13.42
CA SER A 283 84.89 -32.15 14.66
C SER A 283 86.31 -32.52 15.03
N ALA A 284 87.03 -31.57 15.64
CA ALA A 284 88.31 -31.80 16.28
C ALA A 284 88.27 -31.25 17.72
N SER A 285 88.81 -31.99 18.68
CA SER A 285 88.83 -31.62 20.09
C SER A 285 90.02 -32.26 20.82
N ASN A 286 90.42 -31.64 21.92
CA ASN A 286 91.39 -32.20 22.85
C ASN A 286 90.88 -31.96 24.28
N ARG A 287 90.88 -33.00 25.11
CA ARG A 287 90.38 -32.97 26.48
C ARG A 287 91.36 -33.66 27.40
N CYS A 288 91.81 -32.99 28.45
CA CYS A 288 92.69 -33.57 29.47
C CYS A 288 91.98 -33.67 30.82
N VAL A 289 92.09 -34.81 31.48
CA VAL A 289 91.56 -35.08 32.83
C VAL A 289 92.63 -35.86 33.61
N ASN A 290 92.99 -35.40 34.81
CA ASN A 290 94.01 -36.03 35.66
C ASN A 290 95.31 -36.37 34.89
N SER A 291 95.81 -35.41 34.10
CA SER A 291 96.99 -35.52 33.23
C SER A 291 96.91 -36.54 32.07
N VAL A 292 95.79 -37.24 31.90
CA VAL A 292 95.50 -38.05 30.70
C VAL A 292 94.78 -37.17 29.68
N CYS A 293 95.41 -36.96 28.52
CA CYS A 293 94.81 -36.21 27.41
C CYS A 293 94.26 -37.16 26.34
N THR A 294 93.02 -36.93 25.93
CA THR A 294 92.38 -37.59 24.80
C THR A 294 92.12 -36.59 23.68
N SER A 295 92.61 -36.87 22.47
CA SER A 295 92.39 -36.06 21.27
C SER A 295 91.49 -36.79 20.27
N TRP A 296 90.63 -36.04 19.59
CA TRP A 296 89.74 -36.52 18.56
C TRP A 296 89.82 -35.59 17.35
N SER A 297 89.86 -36.15 16.14
CA SER A 297 89.68 -35.41 14.89
C SER A 297 89.04 -36.33 13.86
N GLY A 298 87.76 -36.12 13.56
CA GLY A 298 87.00 -37.01 12.69
C GLY A 298 85.54 -36.61 12.50
N THR A 299 84.83 -37.41 11.73
CA THR A 299 83.40 -37.27 11.48
C THR A 299 82.60 -38.20 12.39
N THR A 300 81.60 -37.64 13.05
CA THR A 300 80.53 -38.42 13.69
C THR A 300 79.29 -38.37 12.80
N THR A 301 78.72 -39.52 12.49
CA THR A 301 77.50 -39.66 11.69
C THR A 301 76.40 -40.28 12.55
N THR A 302 75.22 -39.66 12.58
CA THR A 302 74.05 -40.14 13.33
C THR A 302 72.81 -40.17 12.46
N GLY A 303 71.89 -41.08 12.72
CA GLY A 303 70.58 -41.13 12.07
C GLY A 303 69.73 -42.31 12.56
N LYS A 304 68.52 -42.46 12.04
CA LYS A 304 67.66 -43.64 12.28
C LYS A 304 67.49 -44.39 10.96
N THR A 305 67.72 -45.71 10.97
CA THR A 305 67.35 -46.59 9.84
C THR A 305 66.15 -47.42 10.24
N LEU A 306 65.23 -47.61 9.30
CA LEU A 306 64.22 -48.65 9.39
C LEU A 306 64.07 -49.43 8.08
N TYR A 307 63.77 -50.71 8.21
CA TYR A 307 63.30 -51.56 7.12
C TYR A 307 61.82 -51.84 7.37
N ASN A 308 60.97 -51.36 6.47
CA ASN A 308 59.51 -51.40 6.57
C ASN A 308 58.98 -52.51 5.67
N GLN A 309 58.18 -53.42 6.21
CA GLN A 309 57.53 -54.50 5.45
C GLN A 309 56.00 -54.28 5.41
N LYS A 310 55.19 -55.23 4.94
CA LYS A 310 53.72 -55.06 4.94
C LYS A 310 53.22 -55.05 6.38
N TYR A 311 53.49 -56.11 7.13
CA TYR A 311 52.99 -56.32 8.49
C TYR A 311 53.99 -55.92 9.57
N SER A 312 55.30 -55.98 9.28
CA SER A 312 56.38 -55.67 10.22
C SER A 312 57.12 -54.35 9.92
N VAL A 313 57.94 -53.93 10.88
CA VAL A 313 59.02 -52.94 10.73
C VAL A 313 60.12 -53.24 11.75
N VAL A 314 61.38 -53.16 11.32
CA VAL A 314 62.54 -53.13 12.21
C VAL A 314 63.23 -51.79 12.08
N SER A 315 63.51 -51.13 13.20
CA SER A 315 64.06 -49.77 13.24
C SER A 315 65.05 -49.58 14.39
N GLY A 316 66.10 -48.80 14.19
CA GLY A 316 67.12 -48.54 15.21
C GLY A 316 67.91 -47.26 14.95
N ASP A 317 68.56 -46.76 15.98
CA ASP A 317 69.41 -45.58 15.95
C ASP A 317 70.85 -45.97 15.60
N TYR A 318 71.34 -45.40 14.50
CA TYR A 318 72.68 -45.57 13.99
C TYR A 318 73.59 -44.43 14.45
N SER A 319 74.78 -44.79 14.93
CA SER A 319 75.85 -43.84 15.19
C SER A 319 77.19 -44.43 14.76
N ALA A 320 78.01 -43.64 14.07
CA ALA A 320 79.34 -44.01 13.63
C ALA A 320 80.36 -42.89 13.83
N ARG A 321 81.63 -43.25 14.02
CA ARG A 321 82.77 -42.37 14.26
C ARG A 321 83.95 -42.81 13.40
N GLN A 322 84.37 -41.95 12.47
CA GLN A 322 85.47 -42.19 11.55
C GLN A 322 86.50 -41.07 11.67
N GLY A 323 87.73 -41.40 12.05
CA GLY A 323 88.79 -40.40 12.25
C GLY A 323 89.91 -40.85 13.18
N LEU A 324 90.70 -39.89 13.64
CA LEU A 324 91.80 -40.11 14.58
C LEU A 324 91.34 -39.93 16.03
N LEU A 325 91.51 -40.96 16.85
CA LEU A 325 91.39 -40.93 18.30
C LEU A 325 92.79 -41.16 18.90
N ASN A 326 93.32 -40.19 19.64
CA ASN A 326 94.67 -40.21 20.22
C ASN A 326 95.81 -40.43 19.19
N GLY A 327 95.56 -40.14 17.91
CA GLY A 327 96.49 -40.39 16.80
C GLY A 327 96.34 -41.76 16.13
N SER A 328 95.53 -42.67 16.68
CA SER A 328 95.13 -43.93 16.03
C SER A 328 93.88 -43.74 15.19
N TRP A 329 93.80 -44.35 14.01
CA TRP A 329 92.57 -44.33 13.21
C TRP A 329 91.52 -45.29 13.80
N ILE A 330 90.28 -44.82 13.87
CA ILE A 330 89.10 -45.62 14.21
C ILE A 330 88.03 -45.52 13.12
N ASP A 331 87.32 -46.62 12.91
CA ASP A 331 86.10 -46.72 12.11
C ASP A 331 85.09 -47.53 12.93
N GLU A 332 84.44 -46.85 13.88
CA GLU A 332 83.51 -47.44 14.85
C GLU A 332 82.08 -47.17 14.39
N SER A 333 81.19 -48.17 14.47
CA SER A 333 79.76 -47.98 14.22
C SER A 333 78.90 -48.85 15.13
N SER A 334 77.69 -48.38 15.43
CA SER A 334 76.75 -48.98 16.38
C SER A 334 75.33 -48.92 15.84
N PHE A 335 74.49 -49.89 16.24
CA PHE A 335 73.06 -49.88 15.99
C PHE A 335 72.34 -50.16 17.31
N SER A 336 71.66 -49.14 17.82
CA SER A 336 71.09 -49.11 19.17
C SER A 336 69.58 -48.86 19.10
N ASN A 337 68.88 -48.95 20.22
CA ASN A 337 67.42 -48.73 20.29
C ASN A 337 66.63 -49.60 19.29
N ILE A 338 67.11 -50.84 19.10
CA ILE A 338 66.42 -52.06 18.66
C ILE A 338 64.88 -52.03 18.79
N GLN A 339 64.10 -51.61 17.79
CA GLN A 339 62.63 -51.67 17.81
C GLN A 339 62.10 -52.52 16.65
N ILE A 340 61.54 -53.68 17.01
CA ILE A 340 60.75 -54.55 16.14
C ILE A 340 59.27 -54.30 16.47
N LYS A 341 58.47 -53.91 15.48
CA LYS A 341 57.03 -53.66 15.63
C LYS A 341 56.27 -54.24 14.45
N GLY A 342 54.97 -54.47 14.62
CA GLY A 342 54.15 -55.06 13.58
C GLY A 342 53.00 -55.91 14.09
N LEU A 343 52.13 -56.30 13.16
CA LEU A 343 51.03 -57.23 13.41
C LEU A 343 51.62 -58.64 13.63
N LYS A 344 51.90 -58.99 14.89
CA LYS A 344 52.43 -60.32 15.25
C LYS A 344 51.49 -61.43 14.79
N THR A 345 52.05 -62.51 14.27
CA THR A 345 51.28 -63.72 13.98
C THR A 345 50.75 -64.32 15.28
N GLN A 346 49.54 -64.88 15.26
CA GLN A 346 49.01 -65.63 16.40
C GLN A 346 49.65 -67.03 16.43
N GLU A 347 49.89 -67.59 17.63
CA GLU A 347 50.57 -68.89 17.77
C GLU A 347 49.88 -70.02 17.01
N ASN A 348 48.55 -70.06 17.03
CA ASN A 348 47.71 -71.01 16.29
C ASN A 348 47.62 -70.73 14.77
N ALA A 349 48.19 -69.62 14.30
CA ALA A 349 48.21 -69.20 12.89
C ALA A 349 49.62 -69.29 12.26
N VAL A 350 50.64 -69.67 13.05
CA VAL A 350 51.90 -70.18 12.51
C VAL A 350 51.60 -71.50 11.78
N PRO A 351 52.09 -71.72 10.54
CA PRO A 351 51.88 -72.99 9.86
C PRO A 351 52.45 -74.19 10.64
N ASN A 352 51.84 -75.37 10.42
CA ASN A 352 52.19 -76.62 11.12
C ASN A 352 52.72 -77.71 10.18
N GLU A 353 52.82 -77.44 8.88
CA GLU A 353 53.26 -78.40 7.86
C GLU A 353 54.02 -77.69 6.72
N GLY A 354 54.83 -78.45 6.00
CA GLY A 354 55.67 -77.94 4.92
C GLY A 354 56.85 -77.09 5.40
N SER A 355 57.46 -76.38 4.46
CA SER A 355 58.64 -75.53 4.67
C SER A 355 58.59 -74.30 3.78
N ALA A 356 59.27 -73.23 4.17
CA ALA A 356 59.38 -72.02 3.36
C ALA A 356 60.68 -71.26 3.60
N ILE A 357 61.06 -70.44 2.62
CA ILE A 357 62.23 -69.55 2.68
C ILE A 357 61.74 -68.12 2.91
N TYR A 358 62.30 -67.46 3.91
CA TYR A 358 62.19 -66.02 4.14
C TYR A 358 63.40 -65.33 3.52
N LEU A 359 63.15 -64.37 2.64
CA LEU A 359 64.18 -63.55 1.98
C LEU A 359 64.07 -62.11 2.43
N GLY A 360 65.20 -61.44 2.67
CA GLY A 360 65.19 -60.04 3.08
C GLY A 360 66.58 -59.51 3.40
N LYS A 361 66.71 -58.75 4.50
CA LYS A 361 67.92 -57.99 4.85
C LYS A 361 68.38 -58.22 6.28
N ALA A 362 69.69 -58.24 6.46
CA ALA A 362 70.35 -57.94 7.73
C ALA A 362 71.03 -56.57 7.60
N PHE A 363 70.86 -55.65 8.55
CA PHE A 363 71.29 -54.27 8.34
C PHE A 363 71.75 -53.51 9.59
N LYS A 364 72.66 -52.56 9.37
CA LYS A 364 73.25 -51.65 10.36
C LYS A 364 73.51 -50.31 9.69
N GLY A 365 72.73 -49.29 10.07
CA GLY A 365 72.81 -47.97 9.44
C GLY A 365 72.46 -47.98 7.96
N GLN A 366 73.41 -47.64 7.09
CA GLN A 366 73.26 -47.72 5.62
C GLN A 366 73.83 -49.03 5.03
N THR A 367 74.52 -49.84 5.85
CA THR A 367 75.05 -51.14 5.44
C THR A 367 73.97 -52.21 5.53
N ALA A 368 73.82 -53.00 4.47
CA ALA A 368 72.87 -54.11 4.42
C ALA A 368 73.46 -55.31 3.68
N GLY A 369 73.16 -56.51 4.17
CA GLY A 369 73.39 -57.79 3.52
C GLY A 369 72.06 -58.51 3.26
N GLU A 370 72.10 -59.54 2.43
CA GLU A 370 70.94 -60.38 2.10
C GLU A 370 70.73 -61.45 3.18
N LEU A 371 69.51 -61.56 3.70
CA LEU A 371 69.08 -62.62 4.62
C LEU A 371 68.35 -63.72 3.83
N THR A 372 68.77 -64.98 4.02
CA THR A 372 68.05 -66.18 3.59
C THR A 372 67.82 -67.06 4.81
N TYR A 373 66.56 -67.22 5.24
CA TYR A 373 66.21 -67.99 6.43
C TYR A 373 65.14 -69.03 6.11
N ASN A 374 65.47 -70.30 6.29
CA ASN A 374 64.58 -71.43 6.02
C ASN A 374 63.82 -71.78 7.30
N VAL A 375 62.53 -72.08 7.18
CA VAL A 375 61.71 -72.62 8.28
C VAL A 375 61.02 -73.87 7.80
N ASN A 376 61.21 -74.97 8.52
CA ASN A 376 60.40 -76.18 8.41
C ASN A 376 59.34 -76.17 9.51
N PHE A 377 58.08 -76.01 9.11
CA PHE A 377 56.96 -75.88 10.03
C PHE A 377 56.55 -77.23 10.63
N ALA A 378 56.77 -78.34 9.92
CA ALA A 378 56.48 -79.69 10.39
C ALA A 378 57.48 -80.15 11.48
N THR A 379 58.77 -79.87 11.32
CA THR A 379 59.78 -80.15 12.36
C THR A 379 59.91 -79.05 13.41
N ARG A 380 59.27 -77.89 13.18
CA ARG A 380 59.36 -76.68 14.01
C ARG A 380 60.79 -76.14 14.16
N ILE A 381 61.64 -76.30 13.14
CA ILE A 381 63.04 -75.84 13.12
C ILE A 381 63.23 -74.77 12.04
N GLY A 382 64.02 -73.73 12.32
CA GLY A 382 64.52 -72.78 11.34
C GLY A 382 66.03 -72.58 11.40
N SER A 383 66.65 -72.26 10.27
CA SER A 383 68.09 -71.99 10.13
C SER A 383 68.39 -71.22 8.84
N GLY A 384 69.53 -70.55 8.73
CA GLY A 384 69.78 -69.70 7.57
C GLY A 384 71.19 -69.13 7.45
N SER A 385 71.32 -68.14 6.59
CA SER A 385 72.57 -67.42 6.36
C SER A 385 72.33 -65.97 5.96
N ILE A 386 73.36 -65.15 6.18
CA ILE A 386 73.43 -63.77 5.72
C ILE A 386 74.68 -63.62 4.84
N SER A 387 74.56 -62.88 3.73
CA SER A 387 75.67 -62.57 2.82
C SER A 387 75.76 -61.07 2.54
N GLY A 388 76.93 -60.60 2.08
CA GLY A 388 77.13 -59.19 1.69
C GLY A 388 77.38 -58.20 2.84
N LEU A 389 77.43 -58.65 4.10
CA LEU A 389 77.90 -57.81 5.20
C LEU A 389 79.43 -57.65 5.19
N PRO A 390 80.00 -56.57 5.76
CA PRO A 390 81.45 -56.38 5.88
C PRO A 390 82.15 -57.48 6.69
N VAL A 391 81.42 -58.16 7.58
CA VAL A 391 81.91 -59.32 8.35
C VAL A 391 82.02 -60.62 7.53
N GLY A 392 81.62 -60.59 6.25
CA GLY A 392 81.58 -61.75 5.37
C GLY A 392 80.24 -62.48 5.41
N GLN A 393 80.29 -63.80 5.26
CA GLN A 393 79.11 -64.66 5.37
C GLN A 393 78.85 -65.03 6.84
N VAL A 394 77.61 -64.85 7.29
CA VAL A 394 77.16 -65.26 8.63
C VAL A 394 76.30 -66.52 8.49
N THR A 395 76.51 -67.50 9.35
CA THR A 395 75.60 -68.64 9.51
C THR A 395 74.67 -68.39 10.68
N LEU A 396 73.37 -68.63 10.49
CA LEU A 396 72.34 -68.60 11.53
C LEU A 396 71.99 -70.07 11.86
N GLY A 397 72.45 -70.54 13.01
CA GLY A 397 72.30 -71.93 13.45
C GLY A 397 70.85 -72.34 13.68
N GLU A 398 70.62 -73.64 13.88
CA GLU A 398 69.27 -74.17 14.08
C GLU A 398 68.61 -73.61 15.35
N ALA A 399 67.35 -73.19 15.20
CA ALA A 399 66.50 -72.69 16.26
C ALA A 399 65.13 -73.37 16.20
N ASN A 400 64.56 -73.68 17.36
CA ASN A 400 63.19 -74.21 17.46
C ASN A 400 62.17 -73.06 17.46
N ILE A 401 61.01 -73.25 16.82
CA ILE A 401 59.90 -72.30 16.87
C ILE A 401 59.17 -72.41 18.21
N ASN A 402 59.53 -71.53 19.15
CA ASN A 402 58.88 -71.40 20.45
C ASN A 402 57.76 -70.34 20.34
N GLY A 403 56.51 -70.78 20.44
CA GLY A 403 55.34 -69.96 20.13
C GLY A 403 55.40 -69.37 18.71
N THR A 404 55.66 -68.06 18.65
CA THR A 404 55.75 -67.25 17.42
C THR A 404 57.17 -66.74 17.13
N ALA A 405 58.20 -67.27 17.80
CA ALA A 405 59.57 -66.78 17.72
C ALA A 405 60.60 -67.90 17.51
N LEU A 406 61.76 -67.54 16.97
CA LEU A 406 62.96 -68.39 16.86
C LEU A 406 64.16 -67.63 17.42
N SER A 407 65.04 -68.33 18.14
CA SER A 407 66.32 -67.76 18.60
C SER A 407 67.40 -68.84 18.61
N GLY A 408 68.62 -68.47 18.21
CA GLY A 408 69.74 -69.40 18.04
C GLY A 408 71.07 -68.68 17.87
N GLU A 409 72.13 -69.44 17.63
CA GLU A 409 73.49 -68.90 17.48
C GLU A 409 73.72 -68.26 16.10
N ALA A 410 74.52 -67.20 16.05
CA ALA A 410 74.96 -66.55 14.82
C ALA A 410 76.49 -66.53 14.78
N THR A 411 77.09 -66.99 13.68
CA THR A 411 78.56 -67.18 13.58
C THR A 411 79.13 -66.61 12.29
N ALA A 412 80.16 -65.78 12.43
CA ALA A 412 80.92 -65.15 11.34
C ALA A 412 82.45 -65.34 11.51
N GLY A 413 82.86 -66.54 11.95
CA GLY A 413 84.23 -66.82 12.44
C GLY A 413 84.46 -66.46 13.91
N TYR A 414 83.56 -65.66 14.48
CA TYR A 414 83.36 -65.43 15.91
C TYR A 414 81.87 -65.63 16.22
N GLY A 415 81.56 -65.96 17.47
CA GLY A 415 80.21 -66.26 17.93
C GLY A 415 79.33 -65.02 18.14
N GLY A 416 78.05 -65.29 18.39
CA GLY A 416 76.98 -64.30 18.46
C GLY A 416 75.63 -65.02 18.52
N GLY A 417 74.54 -64.27 18.39
CA GLY A 417 73.19 -64.83 18.47
C GLY A 417 72.17 -64.02 17.69
N TYR A 418 71.02 -64.64 17.40
CA TYR A 418 69.92 -63.99 16.71
C TYR A 418 68.57 -64.33 17.36
N SER A 419 67.59 -63.45 17.12
CA SER A 419 66.19 -63.64 17.49
C SER A 419 65.30 -63.10 16.38
N LEU A 420 64.29 -63.87 15.99
CA LEU A 420 63.27 -63.53 14.99
C LEU A 420 61.88 -63.78 15.57
N GLU A 421 60.92 -62.92 15.23
CA GLU A 421 59.48 -63.11 15.50
C GLU A 421 58.69 -63.13 14.19
N PHE A 422 57.60 -63.91 14.14
CA PHE A 422 56.69 -63.94 13.00
C PHE A 422 55.67 -62.79 13.01
N PHE A 423 55.47 -62.21 11.83
CA PHE A 423 54.52 -61.15 11.55
C PHE A 423 53.61 -61.49 10.36
N GLY A 424 52.42 -60.89 10.37
CA GLY A 424 51.34 -61.16 9.42
C GLY A 424 50.37 -62.24 9.91
N PRO A 425 49.12 -62.29 9.38
CA PRO A 425 48.10 -63.24 9.80
C PRO A 425 48.46 -64.73 9.66
N LYS A 426 49.47 -65.09 8.88
CA LYS A 426 49.87 -66.46 8.54
C LYS A 426 51.40 -66.64 8.49
N ALA A 427 52.15 -65.90 9.33
CA ALA A 427 53.61 -65.86 9.34
C ALA A 427 54.23 -65.51 7.96
N GLU A 428 53.69 -64.53 7.25
CA GLU A 428 54.22 -64.07 5.96
C GLU A 428 55.56 -63.29 6.09
N GLU A 429 55.90 -62.80 7.28
CA GLU A 429 57.10 -61.99 7.51
C GLU A 429 57.84 -62.42 8.79
N VAL A 430 59.15 -62.15 8.86
CA VAL A 430 59.97 -62.22 10.08
C VAL A 430 60.63 -60.87 10.33
N GLY A 431 60.67 -60.46 11.60
CA GLY A 431 61.38 -59.28 12.06
C GLY A 431 62.16 -59.60 13.33
N GLY A 432 63.35 -59.02 13.50
CA GLY A 432 64.23 -59.41 14.60
C GLY A 432 65.57 -58.68 14.65
N THR A 433 66.52 -59.30 15.34
CA THR A 433 67.89 -58.79 15.54
C THR A 433 68.92 -59.90 15.55
N MET A 434 70.16 -59.53 15.26
CA MET A 434 71.36 -60.35 15.43
C MET A 434 72.42 -59.53 16.18
N TYR A 435 73.26 -60.18 16.97
CA TYR A 435 74.52 -59.64 17.46
C TYR A 435 75.67 -60.56 17.07
N LEU A 436 76.85 -59.98 16.81
CA LEU A 436 78.09 -60.70 16.59
C LEU A 436 79.19 -60.12 17.48
N GLY A 437 80.02 -60.99 18.06
CA GLY A 437 81.03 -60.57 19.05
C GLY A 437 80.37 -60.02 20.32
N ALA A 438 80.95 -58.94 20.88
CA ALA A 438 80.50 -58.35 22.13
C ALA A 438 79.21 -57.51 21.99
N ASP A 439 79.18 -56.59 21.01
CA ASP A 439 78.15 -55.54 20.90
C ASP A 439 77.76 -55.19 19.44
N ASP A 440 78.19 -55.95 18.42
CA ASP A 440 77.88 -55.59 17.02
C ASP A 440 76.46 -56.03 16.60
N MET A 441 75.51 -55.14 16.85
CA MET A 441 74.08 -55.30 16.61
C MET A 441 73.64 -55.02 15.17
N TYR A 442 72.75 -55.86 14.65
CA TYR A 442 72.08 -55.73 13.35
C TYR A 442 70.56 -55.93 13.49
N GLY A 443 69.77 -55.21 12.69
CA GLY A 443 68.36 -55.52 12.47
C GLY A 443 68.19 -56.63 11.42
N LEU A 444 67.23 -57.53 11.60
CA LEU A 444 66.86 -58.58 10.65
C LEU A 444 65.42 -58.41 10.18
N SER A 445 65.18 -58.52 8.87
CA SER A 445 63.86 -58.43 8.25
C SER A 445 63.75 -59.38 7.06
N GLY A 446 62.60 -60.05 6.88
CA GLY A 446 62.39 -60.96 5.75
C GLY A 446 60.93 -61.27 5.45
N THR A 447 60.61 -61.50 4.18
CA THR A 447 59.29 -61.89 3.70
C THR A 447 59.35 -63.32 3.18
N ARG A 448 58.34 -64.12 3.50
CA ARG A 448 58.24 -65.53 3.13
C ARG A 448 57.86 -65.70 1.66
N GLY A 449 58.45 -66.70 1.00
CA GLY A 449 57.92 -67.27 -0.23
C GLY A 449 56.73 -68.22 0.03
N GLU A 450 56.40 -68.99 -1.01
CA GLU A 450 55.37 -70.03 -0.93
C GLU A 450 55.80 -71.22 -0.07
N ILE A 451 54.85 -71.79 0.68
CA ILE A 451 55.09 -72.98 1.50
C ILE A 451 55.13 -74.20 0.58
N GLN A 452 56.27 -74.88 0.53
CA GLN A 452 56.43 -76.17 -0.12
C GLN A 452 55.99 -77.26 0.86
N LYS A 453 55.12 -78.17 0.44
CA LYS A 453 54.60 -79.28 1.26
C LYS A 453 55.26 -80.60 0.92
#